data_AF-A0A7J8V7A8-F1
#
_entry.id   AF-A0A7J8V7A8-F1
#
_cell.length_a   1.000
_cell.length_b   1.000
_cell.length_c   1.000
_cell.angle_alpha   90.00
_cell.angle_beta   90.00
_cell.angle_gamma   90.00
#
_symmetry.space_group_name_H-M   'P 1'
#
loop_
_entity.id
_entity.type
_entity.pdbx_description
1 polymer ?
#
loop_
_entity_poly.entity_id
_entity_poly.type
_entity_poly.pdbx_seq_one_letter_code
_entity_poly.pdbx_strand_id
1 'polypeptide(L)'
;MIGRDKNRTLWMVLKIDRLDPSELTVIEDSTAYSEIECFDLLRRIHEGNRSSGGLKFVTACYGIVGFIKFLGSYSMMLITKRKKIGAICGHTVYAISKSEMIPISKSPNQSNMAYSKNEKRYKKLLSTVDLTKDFFFSYTYNVMHSLQRNLCRNETGEVHYETMFVWNEFLTRGIRNTLKNTLWTVALVYGFFKQV
;
A
#
# COMPACT_ATOMS: atom_id res chain seq x y z
N MET A 1 -6.07 6.08 -7.03
CA MET A 1 -6.59 5.47 -5.79
C MET A 1 -7.17 6.55 -4.92
N ILE A 2 -8.12 6.19 -4.07
CA ILE A 2 -8.78 7.12 -3.16
C ILE A 2 -8.51 6.66 -1.73
N GLY A 3 -7.92 7.54 -0.95
CA GLY A 3 -7.63 7.37 0.47
C GLY A 3 -8.66 8.12 1.28
N ARG A 4 -9.00 7.60 2.46
CA ARG A 4 -9.88 8.29 3.40
C ARG A 4 -9.50 7.99 4.83
N ASP A 5 -9.79 8.93 5.72
CA ASP A 5 -9.65 8.72 7.15
C ASP A 5 -10.75 7.79 7.71
N LYS A 6 -10.62 7.45 9.00
CA LYS A 6 -11.58 6.61 9.70
C LYS A 6 -12.96 7.25 9.79
N ASN A 7 -13.04 8.58 9.95
CA ASN A 7 -14.28 9.31 10.16
C ASN A 7 -14.93 9.76 8.84
N ARG A 8 -14.30 9.50 7.68
CA ARG A 8 -14.76 9.89 6.34
C ARG A 8 -14.87 11.41 6.13
N THR A 9 -14.08 12.15 6.89
CA THR A 9 -14.03 13.61 6.83
C THR A 9 -13.00 14.12 5.83
N LEU A 10 -11.97 13.31 5.56
CA LEU A 10 -10.87 13.66 4.68
C LEU A 10 -10.71 12.57 3.61
N TRP A 11 -10.70 13.00 2.36
CA TRP A 11 -10.45 12.17 1.19
C TRP A 11 -9.24 12.70 0.43
N MET A 12 -8.38 11.80 -0.03
CA MET A 12 -7.15 12.10 -0.75
C MET A 12 -7.04 11.25 -2.01
N VAL A 13 -6.29 11.74 -2.99
CA VAL A 13 -6.15 11.08 -4.29
C VAL A 13 -4.69 10.75 -4.54
N LEU A 14 -4.41 9.47 -4.80
CA LEU A 14 -3.10 8.99 -5.26
C LEU A 14 -3.20 8.60 -6.73
N LYS A 15 -2.41 9.25 -7.58
CA LYS A 15 -2.30 8.92 -9.00
C LYS A 15 -1.08 8.01 -9.20
N ILE A 16 -1.27 6.94 -9.96
CA ILE A 16 -0.21 6.00 -10.33
C ILE A 16 -0.21 5.95 -11.86
N ASP A 17 0.90 6.35 -12.47
CA ASP A 17 1.06 6.26 -13.91
C ASP A 17 1.22 4.79 -14.33
N ARG A 18 0.67 4.46 -15.50
CA ARG A 18 0.69 3.12 -16.10
C ARG A 18 1.30 3.13 -17.51
N LEU A 19 1.77 4.27 -17.99
CA LEU A 19 2.28 4.44 -19.35
C LEU A 19 3.67 3.82 -19.52
N ASP A 20 4.61 4.17 -18.64
CA ASP A 20 5.94 3.57 -18.64
C ASP A 20 5.95 2.29 -17.77
N PRO A 21 6.23 1.10 -18.34
CA PRO A 21 6.37 -0.11 -17.55
C PRO A 21 7.68 -0.15 -16.74
N SER A 22 8.66 0.68 -17.06
CA SER A 22 10.00 0.64 -16.47
C SER A 22 10.11 1.44 -15.18
N GLU A 23 9.35 2.52 -15.04
CA GLU A 23 9.42 3.44 -13.92
C GLU A 23 8.13 3.40 -13.08
N LEU A 24 8.27 3.65 -11.78
CA LEU A 24 7.15 3.79 -10.86
C LEU A 24 6.89 5.28 -10.61
N THR A 25 5.94 5.86 -11.35
CA THR A 25 5.53 7.25 -11.15
C THR A 25 4.27 7.31 -10.31
N VAL A 26 4.40 7.86 -9.09
CA VAL A 26 3.31 8.03 -8.13
C VAL A 26 3.24 9.49 -7.71
N ILE A 27 2.06 10.07 -7.78
CA ILE A 27 1.81 11.48 -7.47
C ILE A 27 0.63 11.56 -6.51
N GLU A 28 0.84 12.19 -5.36
CA GLU A 28 -0.24 12.54 -4.44
C GLU A 28 -0.84 13.89 -4.84
N ASP A 29 -2.17 13.95 -4.89
CA ASP A 29 -2.89 15.21 -4.99
C ASP A 29 -2.89 15.87 -3.60
N SER A 30 -2.33 17.08 -3.51
CA SER A 30 -2.25 17.85 -2.26
C SER A 30 -3.60 18.35 -1.77
N THR A 31 -4.66 18.25 -2.58
CA THR A 31 -6.00 18.71 -2.23
C THR A 31 -6.66 17.73 -1.28
N ALA A 32 -7.10 18.24 -0.13
CA ALA A 32 -8.01 17.57 0.79
C ALA A 32 -9.44 17.70 0.27
N TYR A 33 -10.13 16.59 0.04
CA TYR A 33 -11.51 16.57 -0.44
C TYR A 33 -12.47 16.15 0.67
N SER A 34 -13.67 16.71 0.67
CA SER A 34 -14.85 16.15 1.33
C SER A 34 -15.38 14.93 0.56
N GLU A 35 -16.31 14.18 1.15
CA GLU A 35 -16.95 13.03 0.48
C GLU A 35 -17.69 13.45 -0.81
N ILE A 36 -18.36 14.61 -0.78
CA ILE A 36 -19.11 15.13 -1.93
C ILE A 36 -18.15 15.56 -3.05
N GLU A 37 -17.10 16.32 -2.73
CA GLU A 37 -16.13 16.76 -3.73
C GLU A 37 -15.38 15.57 -4.35
N CYS A 38 -15.04 14.56 -3.54
CA CYS A 38 -14.43 13.34 -4.04
C CYS A 38 -15.39 12.58 -4.97
N PHE A 39 -16.67 12.49 -4.63
CA PHE A 39 -17.68 11.86 -5.49
C PHE A 39 -17.79 12.61 -6.83
N ASP A 40 -17.88 13.94 -6.80
CA ASP A 40 -17.96 14.76 -8.01
C ASP A 40 -16.68 14.67 -8.87
N LEU A 41 -15.51 14.60 -8.25
CA LEU A 41 -14.25 14.33 -8.93
C LEU A 41 -14.28 12.99 -9.67
N LEU A 42 -14.68 11.91 -8.98
CA LEU A 42 -14.76 10.58 -9.58
C LEU A 42 -15.79 10.52 -10.71
N ARG A 43 -16.93 11.22 -10.57
CA ARG A 43 -17.95 11.37 -11.62
C ARG A 43 -17.36 12.05 -12.86
N ARG A 44 -16.69 13.20 -12.70
CA ARG A 44 -16.06 13.93 -13.81
C ARG A 44 -15.00 13.08 -14.51
N ILE A 45 -14.18 12.35 -13.76
CA ILE A 45 -13.19 11.42 -14.34
C ILE A 45 -13.90 10.31 -15.13
N HIS A 46 -14.97 9.74 -14.59
CA HIS A 46 -15.74 8.70 -15.26
C HIS A 46 -16.33 9.20 -16.58
N GLU A 47 -16.99 10.36 -16.57
CA GLU A 47 -17.62 10.97 -17.74
C GLU A 47 -16.58 11.38 -18.80
N GLY A 48 -15.48 12.00 -18.39
CA GLY A 48 -14.38 12.40 -19.28
C GLY A 48 -13.69 11.22 -19.97
N ASN A 49 -13.77 10.02 -19.39
CA ASN A 49 -13.19 8.80 -19.94
C ASN A 49 -14.25 7.84 -20.51
N ARG A 50 -15.48 8.29 -20.76
CA ARG A 50 -16.57 7.42 -21.21
C ARG A 50 -16.27 6.67 -22.50
N SER A 51 -15.51 7.29 -23.42
CA SER A 51 -15.07 6.67 -24.68
C SER A 51 -14.13 5.48 -24.50
N SER A 52 -13.36 5.43 -23.40
CA SER A 52 -12.45 4.33 -23.04
C SER A 52 -13.05 3.37 -21.99
N GLY A 53 -14.36 3.47 -21.75
CA GLY A 53 -15.09 2.62 -20.80
C GLY A 53 -15.19 3.19 -19.38
N GLY A 54 -14.82 4.45 -19.18
CA GLY A 54 -14.99 5.21 -17.95
C GLY A 54 -14.11 4.75 -16.79
N LEU A 55 -14.36 5.34 -15.63
CA LEU A 55 -13.72 4.93 -14.38
C LEU A 55 -14.31 3.58 -13.91
N LYS A 56 -13.44 2.63 -13.59
CA LYS A 56 -13.82 1.29 -13.10
C LYS A 56 -13.27 1.05 -11.71
N PHE A 57 -14.14 0.56 -10.82
CA PHE A 57 -13.72 0.07 -9.52
C PHE A 57 -12.92 -1.23 -9.68
N VAL A 58 -11.75 -1.30 -9.03
CA VAL A 58 -10.87 -2.49 -9.07
C VAL A 58 -11.02 -3.29 -7.79
N THR A 59 -10.69 -2.70 -6.65
CA THR A 59 -10.77 -3.35 -5.34
C THR A 59 -10.77 -2.31 -4.22
N ALA A 60 -11.28 -2.71 -3.06
CA ALA A 60 -11.09 -1.96 -1.81
C ALA A 60 -9.82 -2.48 -1.13
N CYS A 61 -9.02 -1.57 -0.59
CA CYS A 61 -7.81 -1.92 0.14
C CYS A 61 -7.72 -1.18 1.47
N TYR A 62 -6.96 -1.76 2.38
CA TYR A 62 -6.74 -1.30 3.74
C TYR A 62 -5.29 -0.83 3.96
N GLY A 63 -4.48 -0.79 2.92
CA GLY A 63 -3.10 -0.33 2.98
C GLY A 63 -2.28 -0.89 1.81
N ILE A 64 -1.28 -0.13 1.40
CA ILE A 64 -0.28 -0.57 0.43
C ILE A 64 0.82 -1.30 1.18
N VAL A 65 1.04 -2.57 0.82
CA VAL A 65 2.20 -3.34 1.31
C VAL A 65 3.47 -2.86 0.60
N GLY A 66 3.36 -2.52 -0.68
CA GLY A 66 4.42 -1.86 -1.42
C GLY A 66 4.39 -2.20 -2.90
N PHE A 67 5.47 -1.84 -3.57
CA PHE A 67 5.67 -2.00 -5.00
C PHE A 67 6.91 -2.85 -5.24
N ILE A 68 6.84 -3.73 -6.23
CA ILE A 68 7.97 -4.56 -6.62
C ILE A 68 8.08 -4.62 -8.14
N LYS A 69 9.28 -4.40 -8.64
CA LYS A 69 9.66 -4.67 -10.02
C LYS A 69 10.45 -5.97 -10.04
N PHE A 70 10.03 -6.90 -10.87
CA PHE A 70 10.78 -8.13 -11.14
C PHE A 70 11.67 -7.91 -12.36
N LEU A 71 11.32 -8.52 -13.50
CA LEU A 71 12.03 -8.32 -14.76
C LEU A 71 11.27 -7.41 -15.72
N GLY A 72 9.94 -7.42 -15.68
CA GLY A 72 9.08 -6.53 -16.46
C GLY A 72 8.60 -5.33 -15.65
N SER A 73 7.28 -5.17 -15.59
CA SER A 73 6.63 -4.00 -14.98
C SER A 73 6.45 -4.12 -13.48
N TYR A 74 6.29 -2.97 -12.81
CA TYR A 74 5.93 -2.92 -11.40
C TYR A 74 4.60 -3.65 -11.11
N SER A 75 4.58 -4.35 -9.99
CA SER A 75 3.40 -4.92 -9.37
C SER A 75 3.17 -4.27 -8.01
N MET A 76 1.92 -3.97 -7.72
CA MET A 76 1.47 -3.36 -6.47
C MET A 76 0.89 -4.44 -5.55
N MET A 77 1.32 -4.47 -4.29
CA MET A 77 0.77 -5.38 -3.28
C MET A 77 -0.14 -4.61 -2.32
N LEU A 78 -1.36 -5.12 -2.13
CA LEU A 78 -2.41 -4.49 -1.34
C LEU A 78 -2.93 -5.43 -0.26
N ILE A 79 -3.32 -4.87 0.88
CA ILE A 79 -4.14 -5.55 1.87
C ILE A 79 -5.61 -5.35 1.49
N THR A 80 -6.32 -6.42 1.13
CA THR A 80 -7.73 -6.34 0.70
C THR A 80 -8.70 -6.80 1.78
N LYS A 81 -8.22 -7.50 2.82
CA LYS A 81 -8.95 -7.75 4.07
C LYS A 81 -7.99 -7.71 5.26
N ARG A 82 -8.49 -7.20 6.39
CA ARG A 82 -7.79 -7.18 7.68
C ARG A 82 -8.72 -7.60 8.81
N LYS A 83 -8.15 -8.11 9.90
CA LYS A 83 -8.86 -8.49 11.13
C LYS A 83 -8.24 -7.77 12.31
N LYS A 84 -9.07 -7.19 13.19
CA LYS A 84 -8.60 -6.66 14.48
C LYS A 84 -8.12 -7.82 15.35
N ILE A 85 -6.89 -7.73 15.86
CA ILE A 85 -6.30 -8.77 16.74
C ILE A 85 -6.02 -8.26 18.15
N GLY A 86 -6.11 -6.95 18.38
CA GLY A 86 -5.98 -6.35 19.69
C GLY A 86 -5.80 -4.84 19.62
N ALA A 87 -5.26 -4.27 20.70
CA ALA A 87 -4.88 -2.88 20.82
C ALA A 87 -3.70 -2.70 21.77
N ILE A 88 -2.81 -1.74 21.47
CA ILE A 88 -1.72 -1.30 22.35
C ILE A 88 -2.02 0.15 22.73
N CYS A 89 -2.15 0.45 24.02
CA CYS A 89 -2.44 1.81 24.51
C CYS A 89 -3.63 2.48 23.79
N GLY A 90 -4.71 1.72 23.52
CA GLY A 90 -5.89 2.21 22.79
C GLY A 90 -5.77 2.20 21.25
N HIS A 91 -4.56 2.04 20.70
CA HIS A 91 -4.34 1.95 19.27
C HIS A 91 -4.60 0.54 18.77
N THR A 92 -5.48 0.40 17.77
CA THR A 92 -5.85 -0.92 17.26
C THR A 92 -4.74 -1.57 16.45
N VAL A 93 -4.51 -2.86 16.67
CA VAL A 93 -3.58 -3.71 15.89
C VAL A 93 -4.39 -4.66 15.01
N TYR A 94 -3.94 -4.83 13.77
CA TYR A 94 -4.60 -5.62 12.75
C TYR A 94 -3.68 -6.69 12.20
N ALA A 95 -4.22 -7.89 12.00
CA ALA A 95 -3.64 -8.90 11.12
C ALA A 95 -4.18 -8.76 9.69
N ILE A 96 -3.40 -9.20 8.72
CA ILE A 96 -3.82 -9.30 7.33
C ILE A 96 -4.64 -10.59 7.16
N SER A 97 -5.81 -10.50 6.54
CA SER A 97 -6.65 -11.68 6.25
C SER A 97 -6.74 -12.00 4.76
N LYS A 98 -6.44 -11.03 3.91
CA LYS A 98 -6.30 -11.21 2.46
C LYS A 98 -5.40 -10.13 1.89
N SER A 99 -4.51 -10.51 0.99
CA SER A 99 -3.70 -9.61 0.18
C SER A 99 -3.86 -9.94 -1.30
N GLU A 100 -3.61 -8.97 -2.16
CA GLU A 100 -3.64 -9.13 -3.62
C GLU A 100 -2.46 -8.40 -4.25
N MET A 101 -1.94 -8.97 -5.34
CA MET A 101 -0.89 -8.34 -6.16
C MET A 101 -1.48 -7.96 -7.51
N ILE A 102 -1.45 -6.67 -7.85
CA ILE A 102 -2.03 -6.11 -9.06
C ILE A 102 -0.90 -5.57 -9.94
N PRO A 103 -0.78 -5.98 -11.21
CA PRO A 103 0.19 -5.39 -12.13
C PRO A 103 -0.20 -3.95 -12.46
N ILE A 104 0.75 -3.01 -12.37
CA ILE A 104 0.52 -1.60 -12.69
C ILE A 104 0.41 -1.46 -14.20
N SER A 105 1.46 -1.74 -14.94
CA SER A 105 1.42 -1.64 -16.40
C SER A 105 1.16 -3.02 -17.01
N LYS A 106 0.37 -3.08 -18.09
CA LYS A 106 0.31 -4.27 -18.93
C LYS A 106 1.48 -4.16 -19.90
N SER A 107 2.58 -4.87 -19.65
CA SER A 107 3.68 -4.89 -20.61
C SER A 107 3.18 -5.44 -21.95
N PRO A 108 3.35 -4.71 -23.07
CA PRO A 108 2.98 -5.20 -24.40
C PRO A 108 3.92 -6.33 -24.88
N ASN A 109 5.13 -6.42 -24.31
CA ASN A 109 6.18 -7.32 -24.77
C ASN A 109 6.39 -8.49 -23.79
N GLN A 110 5.44 -9.42 -23.76
CA GLN A 110 5.64 -10.79 -23.25
C GLN A 110 6.31 -11.71 -24.31
N SER A 111 6.88 -11.16 -25.38
CA SER A 111 7.38 -11.93 -26.53
C SER A 111 8.61 -12.79 -26.22
N ASN A 112 9.36 -12.49 -25.16
CA ASN A 112 10.54 -13.28 -24.81
C ASN A 112 10.20 -14.33 -23.74
N MET A 113 10.03 -15.58 -24.17
CA MET A 113 9.55 -16.70 -23.35
C MET A 113 10.41 -16.96 -22.09
N ALA A 114 11.72 -16.71 -22.18
CA ALA A 114 12.64 -16.85 -21.04
C ALA A 114 12.39 -15.80 -19.94
N TYR A 115 12.11 -14.54 -20.32
CA TYR A 115 11.76 -13.47 -19.37
C TYR A 115 10.43 -13.79 -18.65
N SER A 116 9.45 -14.31 -19.38
CA SER A 116 8.17 -14.74 -18.81
C SER A 116 8.35 -15.87 -17.77
N LYS A 117 9.24 -16.84 -18.03
CA LYS A 117 9.51 -17.94 -17.10
C LYS A 117 10.17 -17.46 -15.80
N ASN A 118 11.19 -16.62 -15.89
CA ASN A 118 11.88 -16.09 -14.71
C ASN A 118 10.98 -15.14 -13.91
N GLU A 119 10.20 -14.29 -14.57
CA GLU A 119 9.24 -13.43 -13.86
C GLU A 119 8.19 -14.24 -13.09
N LYS A 120 7.62 -15.28 -13.72
CA LYS A 120 6.71 -16.22 -13.03
C LYS A 120 7.39 -16.90 -11.84
N ARG A 121 8.66 -17.29 -11.97
CA ARG A 121 9.45 -17.87 -10.88
C ARG A 121 9.61 -16.90 -9.71
N TYR A 122 9.96 -15.64 -9.95
CA TYR A 122 10.11 -14.65 -8.89
C TYR A 122 8.79 -14.30 -8.21
N LYS A 123 7.70 -14.17 -8.98
CA LYS A 123 6.35 -14.01 -8.42
C LYS A 123 5.96 -15.20 -7.54
N LYS A 124 6.26 -16.43 -7.98
CA LYS A 124 6.04 -17.65 -7.19
C LYS A 124 6.87 -17.65 -5.90
N LEU A 125 8.13 -17.23 -5.96
CA LEU A 125 8.98 -17.12 -4.78
C LEU A 125 8.42 -16.10 -3.79
N LEU A 126 8.01 -14.92 -4.24
CA LEU A 126 7.40 -13.95 -3.32
C LEU A 126 6.07 -14.46 -2.74
N SER A 127 5.29 -15.22 -3.52
CA SER A 127 4.04 -15.82 -3.05
C SER A 127 4.21 -16.91 -1.99
N THR A 128 5.44 -17.39 -1.73
CA THR A 128 5.67 -18.31 -0.59
C THR A 128 5.58 -17.59 0.75
N VAL A 129 5.74 -16.26 0.75
CA VAL A 129 5.47 -15.43 1.93
C VAL A 129 3.97 -15.24 2.05
N ASP A 130 3.37 -15.99 2.96
CA ASP A 130 1.96 -15.86 3.29
C ASP A 130 1.73 -14.66 4.22
N LEU A 131 1.36 -13.53 3.64
CA LEU A 131 1.06 -12.31 4.39
C LEU A 131 -0.09 -12.49 5.39
N THR A 132 -0.89 -13.55 5.32
CA THR A 132 -1.98 -13.78 6.27
C THR A 132 -1.54 -14.46 7.58
N LYS A 133 -0.29 -14.92 7.64
CA LYS A 133 0.28 -15.59 8.81
C LYS A 133 1.28 -14.69 9.50
N ASP A 134 1.01 -14.39 10.77
CA ASP A 134 1.96 -13.74 11.68
C ASP A 134 2.43 -12.33 11.25
N PHE A 135 1.75 -11.72 10.26
CA PHE A 135 1.93 -10.32 9.91
C PHE A 135 0.87 -9.44 10.55
N PHE A 136 1.32 -8.38 11.21
CA PHE A 136 0.44 -7.40 11.83
C PHE A 136 0.96 -5.98 11.66
N PHE A 137 0.05 -5.02 11.81
CA PHE A 137 0.31 -3.60 11.69
C PHE A 137 -0.69 -2.77 12.48
N SER A 138 -0.39 -1.49 12.67
CA SER A 138 -1.33 -0.49 13.16
C SER A 138 -1.22 0.79 12.34
N TYR A 139 -2.34 1.48 12.14
CA TYR A 139 -2.37 2.77 11.43
C TYR A 139 -1.88 3.92 12.29
N THR A 140 -2.00 3.79 13.60
CA THR A 140 -1.84 4.91 14.55
C THR A 140 -0.77 4.62 15.60
N TYR A 141 -0.13 3.46 15.53
CA TYR A 141 0.91 3.05 16.48
C TYR A 141 2.06 2.38 15.75
N ASN A 142 3.27 2.75 16.14
CA ASN A 142 4.50 2.22 15.57
C ASN A 142 4.83 0.85 16.20
N VAL A 143 4.17 -0.20 15.71
CA VAL A 143 4.30 -1.58 16.22
C VAL A 143 5.69 -2.18 16.03
N MET A 144 6.50 -1.61 15.15
CA MET A 144 7.90 -2.01 14.91
C MET A 144 8.87 -1.50 15.99
N HIS A 145 8.38 -0.67 16.92
CA HIS A 145 9.17 -0.12 18.02
C HIS A 145 8.74 -0.71 19.37
N SER A 146 9.68 -0.72 20.33
CA SER A 146 9.36 -0.97 21.73
C SER A 146 8.49 0.15 22.31
N LEU A 147 7.77 -0.15 23.39
CA LEU A 147 6.98 0.85 24.11
C LEU A 147 7.84 2.03 24.56
N GLN A 148 9.02 1.77 25.13
CA GLN A 148 9.96 2.81 25.55
C GLN A 148 10.30 3.74 24.38
N ARG A 149 10.61 3.19 23.19
CA ARG A 149 10.94 4.01 22.02
C ARG A 149 9.75 4.85 21.54
N ASN A 150 8.54 4.33 21.63
CA ASN A 150 7.34 5.10 21.28
C ASN A 150 6.99 6.19 22.29
N LEU A 151 7.32 6.01 23.58
CA LEU A 151 7.09 7.01 24.63
C LEU A 151 8.18 8.09 24.69
N CYS A 152 9.44 7.73 24.43
CA CYS A 152 10.57 8.65 24.50
C CYS A 152 10.75 9.53 23.25
N ARG A 153 9.95 9.31 22.18
CA ARG A 153 10.07 10.06 20.94
C ARG A 153 9.40 11.43 21.09
N ASN A 154 10.19 12.43 21.47
CA ASN A 154 9.80 13.85 21.52
C ASN A 154 9.78 14.52 20.14
N GLU A 155 10.14 13.81 19.07
CA GLU A 155 10.32 14.37 17.74
C GLU A 155 9.05 14.24 16.91
N THR A 156 8.41 15.38 16.61
CA THR A 156 7.37 15.59 15.59
C THR A 156 7.86 15.36 14.15
N GLY A 157 8.83 14.46 13.97
CA GLY A 157 9.49 14.15 12.69
C GLY A 157 8.96 12.88 12.02
N GLU A 158 9.14 12.82 10.70
CA GLU A 158 8.73 11.72 9.82
C GLU A 158 8.98 10.33 10.45
N VAL A 159 7.99 9.45 10.38
CA VAL A 159 8.16 8.05 10.82
C VAL A 159 9.08 7.35 9.82
N HIS A 160 10.37 7.28 10.14
CA HIS A 160 11.31 6.50 9.35
C HIS A 160 11.03 5.01 9.58
N TYR A 161 10.49 4.34 8.55
CA TYR A 161 10.33 2.88 8.51
C TYR A 161 11.68 2.13 8.40
N GLU A 162 12.80 2.83 8.59
CA GLU A 162 14.17 2.30 8.56
C GLU A 162 14.51 1.58 9.87
N THR A 163 13.76 0.54 10.16
CA THR A 163 14.10 -0.40 11.23
C THR A 163 14.10 -1.80 10.67
N MET A 164 14.96 -2.67 11.22
CA MET A 164 15.02 -4.09 10.85
C MET A 164 13.70 -4.85 11.07
N PHE A 165 12.74 -4.24 11.78
CA PHE A 165 11.45 -4.83 12.13
C PHE A 165 10.33 -4.50 11.12
N VAL A 166 10.58 -3.57 10.17
CA VAL A 166 9.62 -3.30 9.08
C VAL A 166 9.92 -4.23 7.91
N TRP A 167 9.18 -5.33 7.84
CA TRP A 167 9.40 -6.37 6.84
C TRP A 167 9.29 -5.85 5.39
N ASN A 168 8.35 -4.95 5.14
CA ASN A 168 8.10 -4.36 3.82
C ASN A 168 8.81 -3.02 3.59
N GLU A 169 9.89 -2.72 4.30
CA GLU A 169 10.65 -1.47 4.12
C GLU A 169 11.07 -1.29 2.67
N PHE A 170 11.69 -2.31 2.08
CA PHE A 170 12.17 -2.28 0.69
C PHE A 170 11.02 -2.03 -0.29
N LEU A 171 9.89 -2.71 -0.10
CA LEU A 171 8.72 -2.61 -0.98
C LEU A 171 8.08 -1.21 -0.93
N THR A 172 8.19 -0.51 0.19
CA THR A 172 7.60 0.83 0.38
C THR A 172 8.59 1.96 0.13
N ARG A 173 9.89 1.67 0.03
CA ARG A 173 10.95 2.68 -0.07
C ARG A 173 10.74 3.68 -1.21
N GLY A 174 10.42 3.18 -2.41
CA GLY A 174 10.20 4.03 -3.58
C GLY A 174 9.10 5.07 -3.35
N ILE A 175 7.88 4.62 -3.02
CA ILE A 175 6.75 5.52 -2.77
C ILE A 175 7.00 6.47 -1.60
N ARG A 176 7.62 6.01 -0.51
CA ARG A 176 7.96 6.88 0.64
C ARG A 176 8.95 7.96 0.24
N ASN A 177 9.97 7.63 -0.54
CA ASN A 177 10.97 8.59 -1.01
C ASN A 177 10.37 9.63 -1.97
N THR A 178 9.40 9.24 -2.79
CA THR A 178 8.69 10.13 -3.71
C THR A 178 7.72 11.05 -2.98
N LEU A 179 6.88 10.50 -2.09
CA LEU A 179 5.81 11.26 -1.44
C LEU A 179 6.23 11.96 -0.15
N LYS A 180 7.38 11.60 0.43
CA LYS A 180 7.87 12.12 1.72
C LYS A 180 6.86 11.92 2.86
N ASN A 181 6.09 10.84 2.80
CA ASN A 181 5.14 10.47 3.85
C ASN A 181 4.87 8.96 3.87
N THR A 182 4.10 8.51 4.86
CA THR A 182 3.72 7.09 5.06
C THR A 182 2.21 6.89 5.01
N LEU A 183 1.42 7.87 4.54
CA LEU A 183 -0.04 7.86 4.62
C LEU A 183 -0.68 6.68 3.88
N TRP A 184 -0.10 6.30 2.74
CA TRP A 184 -0.64 5.26 1.86
C TRP A 184 -0.13 3.86 2.19
N THR A 185 1.02 3.77 2.85
CA THR A 185 1.68 2.51 3.17
C THR A 185 1.42 2.11 4.61
N VAL A 186 1.65 0.83 4.92
CA VAL A 186 1.62 0.33 6.29
C VAL A 186 2.95 -0.33 6.61
N ALA A 187 3.47 -0.15 7.81
CA ALA A 187 4.61 -0.91 8.29
C ALA A 187 4.15 -2.29 8.77
N LEU A 188 4.60 -3.34 8.09
CA LEU A 188 4.32 -4.72 8.47
C LEU A 188 5.42 -5.25 9.39
N VAL A 189 5.01 -5.80 10.53
CA VAL A 189 5.89 -6.56 11.42
C VAL A 189 5.52 -8.03 11.28
N TYR A 190 6.54 -8.88 11.16
CA TYR A 190 6.39 -10.34 11.18
C TYR A 190 6.74 -10.86 12.57
N GLY A 191 5.86 -11.65 13.17
CA GLY A 191 6.07 -12.26 14.47
C GLY A 191 4.76 -12.58 15.17
N PHE A 192 4.79 -12.59 16.50
CA PHE A 192 3.65 -13.01 17.30
C PHE A 192 3.00 -11.83 18.03
N PHE A 193 1.66 -11.75 17.98
CA PHE A 193 0.87 -10.80 18.76
C PHE A 193 -0.20 -11.55 19.56
N LYS A 194 -0.25 -11.32 20.86
CA LYS A 194 -1.27 -11.85 21.76
C LYS A 194 -1.71 -10.79 22.75
N GLN A 195 -3.02 -10.67 22.92
CA GLN A 195 -3.63 -9.87 23.97
C GLN A 195 -4.72 -10.74 24.60
N VAL A 196 -4.64 -10.87 25.93
CA VAL A 196 -5.61 -11.60 26.76
C VAL A 196 -6.66 -10.61 27.24
#